data_AF-A0A2V2FHS8-F1
#
_entry.id   AF-A0A2V2FHS8-F1
#
_cell.length_a   1.000
_cell.length_b   1.000
_cell.length_c   1.000
_cell.angle_alpha   90.00
_cell.angle_beta   90.00
_cell.angle_gamma   90.00
#
_symmetry.space_group_name_H-M   'P 1'
#
loop_
_entity.id
_entity.type
_entity.pdbx_description
1 polymer ?
#
loop_
_entity_poly.entity_id
_entity_poly.type
_entity_poly.pdbx_seq_one_letter_code
_entity_poly.pdbx_strand_id
1 'polypeptide(L)'
;MTIEISLWSAVTLAALLLPNLLYVFFKPVNPEKAEPPKPFFGWLEQLGRMGCILLMCVNIGPFQFGFRGDAAFAIWLIAVAGCIAGYWGMWVWYFVNDRRFALWSRMPMAILPSVVFLLTGALCLNVALLLFAAVFALAHCYNTYGTVRQLRKKERGDTPKRKKKA
;
A
#
# COMPACT_ATOMS: atom_id res chain seq x y z
N MET A 1 19.97 21.23 -11.40
CA MET A 1 18.99 20.20 -11.01
C MET A 1 18.45 20.60 -9.65
N THR A 2 17.26 21.22 -9.60
CA THR A 2 16.61 21.58 -8.34
C THR A 2 15.82 20.37 -7.85
N ILE A 3 16.01 20.01 -6.58
CA ILE A 3 15.19 19.00 -5.91
C ILE A 3 14.12 19.76 -5.15
N GLU A 4 12.87 19.63 -5.58
CA GLU A 4 11.73 20.24 -4.90
C GLU A 4 10.95 19.15 -4.16
N ILE A 5 10.77 19.34 -2.84
CA ILE A 5 10.01 18.43 -1.99
C ILE A 5 8.63 19.03 -1.76
N SER A 6 7.59 18.32 -2.19
CA SER A 6 6.21 18.71 -1.89
C SER A 6 5.87 18.35 -0.45
N LEU A 7 5.68 19.37 0.40
CA LEU A 7 5.27 19.17 1.80
C LEU A 7 4.00 18.32 1.90
N TRP A 8 3.00 18.60 1.05
CA TRP A 8 1.74 17.85 1.03
C TRP A 8 1.97 16.37 0.69
N SER A 9 2.78 16.07 -0.32
CA SER A 9 3.08 14.69 -0.71
C SER A 9 3.87 13.95 0.36
N ALA A 10 4.80 14.64 1.04
CA ALA A 10 5.55 14.09 2.15
C ALA A 10 4.65 13.78 3.37
N VAL A 11 3.71 14.67 3.71
CA VAL A 11 2.73 14.44 4.78
C VAL A 11 1.82 13.26 4.44
N THR A 12 1.32 13.19 3.20
CA THR A 12 0.55 12.03 2.72
C THR A 12 1.34 10.73 2.84
N LEU A 13 2.60 10.74 2.42
CA LEU A 13 3.45 9.56 2.51
C LEU A 13 3.68 9.13 3.97
N ALA A 14 3.98 10.08 4.84
CA ALA A 14 4.13 9.83 6.27
C ALA A 14 2.86 9.24 6.88
N ALA A 15 1.68 9.75 6.51
CA ALA A 15 0.39 9.24 6.97
C ALA A 15 0.11 7.80 6.49
N LEU A 16 0.61 7.39 5.31
CA LEU A 16 0.51 6.01 4.82
C LEU A 16 1.50 5.06 5.50
N LEU A 17 2.71 5.54 5.79
CA LEU A 17 3.78 4.74 6.39
C LEU A 17 3.64 4.58 7.90
N LEU A 18 3.07 5.57 8.60
CA LEU A 18 2.97 5.57 10.06
C LEU A 18 2.23 4.32 10.59
N PRO A 19 1.06 3.92 10.06
CA PRO A 19 0.42 2.70 10.54
C PRO A 19 1.20 1.41 10.24
N ASN A 20 1.89 1.36 9.09
CA ASN A 20 2.78 0.23 8.78
C ASN A 20 3.92 0.13 9.78
N LEU A 21 4.46 1.27 10.23
CA LEU A 21 5.47 1.32 11.27
C LEU A 21 4.92 0.87 12.62
N LEU A 22 3.72 1.35 12.99
CA LEU A 22 3.03 0.91 14.22
C LEU A 22 2.81 -0.60 14.22
N TYR A 23 2.48 -1.23 13.09
CA TYR A 23 2.32 -2.69 13.01
C TYR A 23 3.60 -3.47 13.27
N VAL A 24 4.75 -2.95 12.85
CA VAL A 24 6.06 -3.58 13.10
C VAL A 24 6.39 -3.55 14.60
N PHE A 25 6.09 -2.42 15.27
CA PHE A 25 6.31 -2.27 16.71
C PHE A 25 5.28 -3.00 17.56
N PHE A 26 4.00 -2.90 17.20
CA PHE A 26 2.86 -3.51 17.88
C PHE A 26 2.41 -4.77 17.14
N LYS A 27 3.21 -5.84 17.29
CA LYS A 27 2.95 -7.12 16.62
C LYS A 27 1.52 -7.63 16.89
N PRO A 28 0.89 -8.29 15.89
CA PRO A 28 -0.42 -8.91 16.07
C PRO A 28 -0.37 -9.97 17.17
N VAL A 29 -1.43 -10.04 17.96
CA VAL A 29 -1.54 -11.00 19.09
C VAL A 29 -1.51 -12.45 18.60
N ASN A 30 -2.05 -12.71 17.41
CA ASN A 30 -1.96 -14.00 16.73
C ASN A 30 -1.48 -13.78 15.28
N PRO A 31 -0.16 -13.84 15.02
CA PRO A 31 0.36 -13.76 13.66
C PRO A 31 -0.09 -15.00 12.89
N GLU A 32 -0.96 -14.81 11.92
CA GLU A 32 -1.40 -15.88 11.06
C GLU A 32 -0.26 -16.36 10.16
N LYS A 33 -0.15 -17.68 10.05
CA LYS A 33 0.89 -18.33 9.25
C LYS A 33 0.40 -18.49 7.82
N ALA A 34 0.46 -17.44 7.00
CA ALA A 34 0.34 -17.58 5.54
C ALA A 34 1.70 -17.97 4.94
N GLU A 35 1.69 -18.69 3.82
CA GLU A 35 2.92 -18.91 3.05
C GLU A 35 3.36 -17.59 2.42
N PRO A 36 4.67 -17.31 2.40
CA PRO A 36 5.19 -16.09 1.80
C PRO A 36 4.83 -16.04 0.30
N PRO A 37 4.69 -14.84 -0.28
CA PRO A 37 4.47 -14.70 -1.71
C PRO A 37 5.64 -15.31 -2.50
N LYS A 38 5.37 -15.62 -3.78
CA LYS A 38 6.44 -16.08 -4.68
C LYS A 38 7.55 -15.01 -4.72
N PRO A 39 8.84 -15.40 -4.69
CA PRO A 39 9.94 -14.44 -4.60
C PRO A 39 9.86 -13.33 -5.64
N PHE A 40 9.54 -13.66 -6.90
CA PHE A 40 9.39 -12.68 -7.99
C PHE A 40 8.36 -11.58 -7.67
N PHE A 41 7.16 -11.94 -7.22
CA PHE A 41 6.13 -10.96 -6.89
C PHE A 41 6.44 -10.19 -5.59
N GLY A 42 7.15 -10.81 -4.65
CA GLY A 42 7.66 -10.10 -3.47
C GLY A 42 8.70 -9.04 -3.85
N TRP A 43 9.63 -9.36 -4.75
CA TRP A 43 10.62 -8.42 -5.27
C TRP A 43 9.97 -7.27 -6.04
N LEU A 44 9.00 -7.54 -6.92
CA LEU A 44 8.26 -6.51 -7.64
C LEU A 44 7.50 -5.56 -6.69
N GLU A 45 6.88 -6.11 -5.65
CA GLU A 45 6.20 -5.31 -4.63
C GLU A 45 7.18 -4.35 -3.96
N GLN A 46 8.36 -4.82 -3.55
CA GLN A 46 9.33 -3.95 -2.86
C GLN A 46 9.99 -2.94 -3.79
N LEU A 47 10.28 -3.33 -5.03
CA LEU A 47 10.77 -2.40 -6.04
C LEU A 47 9.75 -1.28 -6.29
N GLY A 48 8.48 -1.64 -6.50
CA GLY A 48 7.38 -0.70 -6.67
C GLY A 48 7.23 0.22 -5.45
N ARG A 49 7.20 -0.36 -4.24
CA ARG A 49 7.04 0.37 -2.98
C ARG A 49 8.16 1.40 -2.76
N MET A 50 9.41 1.00 -2.95
CA MET A 50 10.55 1.90 -2.78
C MET A 50 10.54 3.01 -3.84
N GLY A 51 10.20 2.67 -5.09
CA GLY A 51 9.99 3.66 -6.14
C GLY A 51 8.91 4.69 -5.78
N CYS A 52 7.76 4.24 -5.29
CA CYS A 52 6.68 5.14 -4.83
C CYS A 52 7.13 6.04 -3.67
N ILE A 53 7.76 5.47 -2.64
CA ILE A 53 8.25 6.23 -1.47
C ILE A 53 9.24 7.32 -1.90
N LEU A 54 10.17 6.97 -2.79
CA LEU A 54 11.19 7.91 -3.26
C LEU A 54 10.58 9.01 -4.14
N LEU A 55 9.79 8.64 -5.16
CA LEU A 55 9.28 9.57 -6.18
C LEU A 55 8.08 10.40 -5.70
N MET A 56 7.43 10.00 -4.61
CA MET A 56 6.37 10.80 -3.99
C MET A 56 6.94 12.01 -3.22
N CYS A 57 8.16 11.91 -2.69
CA CYS A 57 8.83 13.01 -2.00
C CYS A 57 9.80 13.78 -2.89
N VAL A 58 10.49 13.08 -3.80
CA VAL A 58 11.53 13.65 -4.64
C VAL A 58 10.98 13.85 -6.05
N ASN A 59 10.80 15.12 -6.41
CA ASN A 59 10.61 15.47 -7.80
C ASN A 59 11.99 15.47 -8.49
N ILE A 60 12.18 14.67 -9.55
CA ILE A 60 13.48 14.54 -10.25
C ILE A 60 13.37 15.06 -11.70
N GLY A 61 14.02 16.19 -11.99
CA GLY A 61 14.37 16.62 -13.35
C GLY A 61 13.21 17.02 -14.29
N PRO A 62 13.36 16.90 -15.62
CA PRO A 62 12.38 17.38 -16.62
C PRO A 62 11.11 16.50 -16.73
N PHE A 63 10.99 15.44 -15.93
CA PHE A 63 9.80 14.59 -15.83
C PHE A 63 8.81 15.11 -14.78
N GLN A 64 8.98 16.36 -14.35
CA GLN A 64 8.13 17.04 -13.41
C GLN A 64 7.08 17.85 -14.15
N PHE A 65 5.84 17.48 -13.89
CA PHE A 65 4.73 18.37 -14.13
C PHE A 65 4.02 18.42 -12.79
N GLY A 66 4.08 19.53 -12.06
CA GLY A 66 3.27 19.65 -10.85
C GLY A 66 1.77 19.53 -11.18
N PHE A 67 0.93 19.88 -10.22
CA PHE A 67 -0.49 20.01 -10.52
C PHE A 67 -0.68 21.00 -11.68
N ARG A 68 -1.43 20.60 -12.72
CA ARG A 68 -1.71 21.46 -13.89
C ARG A 68 -2.51 22.73 -13.54
N GLY A 69 -3.02 22.83 -12.32
CA GLY A 69 -3.75 23.96 -11.77
C GLY A 69 -4.41 23.63 -10.44
N ASP A 70 -5.01 24.64 -9.80
CA ASP A 70 -5.60 24.54 -8.46
C ASP A 70 -6.73 23.52 -8.39
N ALA A 71 -7.50 23.35 -9.47
CA ALA A 71 -8.54 22.34 -9.56
C ALA A 71 -7.97 20.91 -9.46
N ALA A 72 -6.84 20.62 -10.11
CA ALA A 72 -6.19 19.32 -10.03
C ALA A 72 -5.64 19.06 -8.63
N PHE A 73 -5.10 20.09 -7.98
CA PHE A 73 -4.65 20.02 -6.59
C PHE A 73 -5.83 19.75 -5.63
N ALA A 74 -6.96 20.45 -5.79
CA ALA A 74 -8.14 20.25 -4.97
C ALA A 74 -8.74 18.83 -5.13
N ILE A 75 -8.83 18.33 -6.37
CA ILE A 75 -9.28 16.97 -6.65
C ILE A 75 -8.34 15.95 -5.99
N TRP A 76 -7.04 16.14 -6.14
CA TRP A 76 -6.03 15.28 -5.50
C TRP A 76 -6.20 15.29 -3.99
N LEU A 77 -6.30 16.47 -3.38
CA LEU A 77 -6.40 16.63 -1.93
C LEU A 77 -7.64 15.92 -1.37
N ILE A 78 -8.82 16.12 -1.98
CA ILE A 78 -10.07 15.48 -1.55
C ILE A 78 -9.98 13.96 -1.69
N ALA A 79 -9.52 13.46 -2.84
CA ALA A 79 -9.45 12.03 -3.11
C ALA A 79 -8.43 11.33 -2.19
N VAL A 80 -7.25 11.92 -2.00
CA VAL A 80 -6.21 11.40 -1.11
C VAL A 80 -6.66 11.46 0.35
N ALA A 81 -7.26 12.57 0.79
CA ALA A 81 -7.78 12.70 2.15
C ALA A 81 -8.83 11.62 2.43
N GLY A 82 -9.76 11.37 1.50
CA GLY A 82 -10.75 10.30 1.62
C GLY A 82 -10.10 8.91 1.73
N CYS A 83 -9.10 8.62 0.90
CA CYS A 83 -8.38 7.35 0.95
C CYS A 83 -7.60 7.16 2.26
N ILE A 84 -6.90 8.20 2.73
CA ILE A 84 -6.17 8.19 4.00
C ILE A 84 -7.16 7.99 5.16
N ALA A 85 -8.29 8.71 5.17
CA ALA A 85 -9.30 8.56 6.21
C ALA A 85 -9.84 7.13 6.27
N GLY A 86 -10.16 6.52 5.12
CA GLY A 86 -10.57 5.12 5.06
C GLY A 86 -9.48 4.15 5.56
N TYR A 87 -8.23 4.40 5.18
CA TYR A 87 -7.07 3.59 5.59
C TYR A 87 -6.85 3.66 7.10
N TRP A 88 -6.84 4.87 7.65
CA TRP A 88 -6.73 5.08 9.09
C TRP A 88 -7.92 4.54 9.86
N GLY A 89 -9.15 4.66 9.34
CA GLY A 89 -10.33 4.06 9.95
C GLY A 89 -10.20 2.55 10.13
N MET A 90 -9.65 1.85 9.14
CA MET A 90 -9.36 0.42 9.26
C MET A 90 -8.22 0.12 10.24
N TRP A 91 -7.23 1.00 10.38
CA TRP A 91 -6.13 0.83 11.34
C TRP A 91 -6.61 1.05 12.77
N VAL A 92 -7.41 2.08 13.00
CA VAL A 92 -8.08 2.32 14.28
C VAL A 92 -8.94 1.12 14.65
N TRP A 93 -9.75 0.63 13.70
CA TRP A 93 -10.52 -0.59 13.91
C TRP A 93 -9.62 -1.78 14.29
N TYR A 94 -8.49 -1.97 13.61
CA TYR A 94 -7.53 -3.04 13.94
C TYR A 94 -6.97 -2.91 15.36
N PHE A 95 -6.57 -1.71 15.78
CA PHE A 95 -6.02 -1.48 17.12
C PHE A 95 -7.07 -1.61 18.23
N VAL A 96 -8.31 -1.18 17.98
CA VAL A 96 -9.43 -1.31 18.93
C VAL A 96 -9.88 -2.77 19.08
N ASN A 97 -9.79 -3.58 18.02
CA ASN A 97 -10.14 -5.00 18.03
C ASN A 97 -8.94 -5.90 18.41
N ASP A 98 -8.21 -5.53 19.46
CA ASP A 98 -7.09 -6.31 20.01
C ASP A 98 -6.00 -6.69 18.99
N ARG A 99 -5.79 -5.86 17.97
CA ARG A 99 -4.82 -6.13 16.89
C ARG A 99 -5.10 -7.45 16.15
N ARG A 100 -6.38 -7.77 15.97
CA ARG A 100 -6.85 -8.92 15.17
C ARG A 100 -7.24 -8.46 13.76
N PHE A 101 -6.51 -8.95 12.77
CA PHE A 101 -6.81 -8.66 11.36
C PHE A 101 -8.00 -9.49 10.88
N ALA A 102 -9.14 -8.85 10.62
CA ALA A 102 -10.20 -9.50 9.86
C ALA A 102 -9.73 -9.81 8.42
N LEU A 103 -10.20 -10.93 7.86
CA LEU A 103 -9.88 -11.28 6.46
C LEU A 103 -10.42 -10.27 5.45
N TRP A 104 -11.59 -9.69 5.72
CA TRP A 104 -12.24 -8.76 4.79
C TRP A 104 -11.51 -7.42 4.69
N SER A 105 -10.78 -6.99 5.73
CA SER A 105 -10.12 -5.68 5.77
C SER A 105 -8.76 -5.65 5.06
N ARG A 106 -8.16 -6.81 4.75
CA ARG A 106 -6.80 -6.90 4.18
C ARG A 106 -6.70 -6.37 2.75
N MET A 107 -7.66 -6.72 1.89
CA MET A 107 -7.66 -6.25 0.51
C MET A 107 -7.86 -4.72 0.45
N PRO A 108 -8.86 -4.12 1.14
CA PRO A 108 -8.98 -2.67 1.20
C PRO A 108 -7.73 -1.97 1.73
N MET A 109 -7.07 -2.51 2.77
CA MET A 109 -5.82 -1.97 3.31
C MET A 109 -4.66 -1.95 2.32
N ALA A 110 -4.62 -2.90 1.39
CA ALA A 110 -3.62 -2.94 0.32
C ALA A 110 -3.98 -2.01 -0.85
N ILE A 111 -5.28 -1.91 -1.18
CA ILE A 111 -5.77 -1.13 -2.31
C ILE A 111 -5.64 0.37 -2.03
N LEU A 112 -5.97 0.85 -0.83
CA LEU A 112 -5.99 2.29 -0.53
C LEU A 112 -4.63 2.98 -0.74
N PRO A 113 -3.50 2.49 -0.20
CA PRO A 113 -2.19 3.07 -0.51
C PRO A 113 -1.85 3.01 -2.00
N SER A 114 -2.23 1.92 -2.68
CA SER A 114 -2.01 1.76 -4.12
C SER A 114 -2.74 2.83 -4.94
N VAL A 115 -4.01 3.10 -4.58
CA VAL A 115 -4.82 4.15 -5.20
C VAL A 115 -4.22 5.53 -4.94
N VAL A 116 -3.75 5.83 -3.73
CA VAL A 116 -3.09 7.11 -3.42
C VAL A 116 -1.85 7.31 -4.28
N PHE A 117 -1.00 6.29 -4.46
CA PHE A 117 0.19 6.40 -5.31
C PHE A 117 -0.16 6.60 -6.79
N LEU A 118 -1.15 5.87 -7.31
CA LEU A 118 -1.62 6.02 -8.69
C LEU A 118 -2.23 7.40 -8.95
N LEU A 119 -3.11 7.87 -8.04
CA LEU A 119 -3.72 9.19 -8.13
C LEU A 119 -2.68 10.31 -8.07
N THR A 120 -1.69 10.17 -7.19
CA THR A 120 -0.60 11.14 -7.08
C THR A 120 0.26 11.14 -8.35
N GLY A 121 0.64 9.98 -8.88
CA GLY A 121 1.37 9.89 -10.14
C GLY A 121 0.60 10.49 -11.32
N ALA A 122 -0.72 10.26 -11.40
CA ALA A 122 -1.55 10.78 -12.47
C ALA A 122 -1.78 12.30 -12.39
N LEU A 123 -2.14 12.82 -11.21
CA LEU A 123 -2.50 14.23 -11.03
C LEU A 123 -1.29 15.16 -10.92
N CYS A 124 -0.19 14.67 -10.36
CA CYS A 124 1.13 15.31 -10.41
C CYS A 124 1.90 14.90 -11.66
N LEU A 125 1.23 14.34 -12.69
CA LEU A 125 1.78 14.02 -14.02
C LEU A 125 3.19 13.40 -13.99
N ASN A 126 3.49 12.64 -12.94
CA ASN A 126 4.78 12.07 -12.65
C ASN A 126 4.73 10.64 -13.19
N VAL A 127 5.12 10.51 -14.46
CA VAL A 127 5.05 9.25 -15.20
C VAL A 127 5.87 8.17 -14.51
N ALA A 128 7.03 8.52 -13.94
CA ALA A 128 7.86 7.57 -13.21
C ALA A 128 7.12 7.04 -11.98
N LEU A 129 6.53 7.93 -11.15
CA LEU A 129 5.72 7.53 -10.01
C LEU A 129 4.55 6.65 -10.44
N LEU A 130 3.87 6.99 -11.54
CA LEU A 130 2.73 6.24 -12.06
C LEU A 130 3.13 4.80 -12.48
N LEU A 131 4.29 4.63 -13.11
CA LEU A 131 4.81 3.31 -13.49
C LEU A 131 5.16 2.45 -12.26
N PHE A 132 5.89 3.01 -11.29
CA PHE A 132 6.19 2.30 -10.04
C PHE A 132 4.93 1.99 -9.23
N ALA A 133 3.96 2.91 -9.22
CA ALA A 133 2.67 2.73 -8.57
C ALA A 133 1.86 1.60 -9.22
N ALA A 134 1.88 1.48 -10.55
CA ALA A 134 1.23 0.37 -11.25
C ALA A 134 1.88 -0.98 -10.90
N VAL A 135 3.22 -1.06 -10.93
CA VAL A 135 3.95 -2.28 -10.52
C VAL A 135 3.64 -2.64 -9.06
N PHE A 136 3.70 -1.65 -8.16
CA PHE A 136 3.37 -1.82 -6.75
C PHE A 136 1.94 -2.32 -6.57
N ALA A 137 0.95 -1.64 -7.19
CA ALA A 137 -0.46 -1.99 -7.05
C ALA A 137 -0.74 -3.43 -7.51
N LEU A 138 -0.21 -3.83 -8.66
CA LEU A 138 -0.38 -5.18 -9.20
C LEU A 138 0.25 -6.23 -8.28
N ALA A 139 1.52 -6.04 -7.91
CA ALA A 139 2.23 -6.99 -7.06
C ALA A 139 1.62 -7.09 -5.65
N HIS A 140 1.34 -5.95 -5.02
CA HIS A 140 0.79 -5.86 -3.67
C HIS A 140 -0.63 -6.43 -3.58
N CYS A 141 -1.50 -6.14 -4.56
CA CYS A 141 -2.84 -6.71 -4.60
C CYS A 141 -2.79 -8.23 -4.86
N TYR A 142 -1.91 -8.69 -5.76
CA TYR A 142 -1.76 -10.12 -6.05
C TYR A 142 -1.29 -10.90 -4.81
N ASN A 143 -0.25 -10.42 -4.13
CA ASN A 143 0.29 -11.04 -2.92
C ASN A 143 -0.73 -11.05 -1.79
N THR A 144 -1.46 -9.94 -1.60
CA THR A 144 -2.50 -9.82 -0.58
C THR A 144 -3.67 -10.76 -0.87
N TYR A 145 -4.10 -10.85 -2.13
CA TYR A 145 -5.16 -11.79 -2.55
C TYR A 145 -4.75 -13.25 -2.31
N GLY A 146 -3.52 -13.62 -2.68
CA GLY A 146 -2.96 -14.95 -2.41
C GLY A 146 -3.00 -15.30 -0.93
N THR A 147 -2.60 -14.34 -0.08
CA THR A 147 -2.64 -14.47 1.38
C THR A 147 -4.07 -14.66 1.90
N VAL A 148 -5.01 -13.79 1.52
CA VAL A 148 -6.43 -13.90 1.92
C VAL A 148 -7.03 -15.23 1.49
N ARG A 149 -6.72 -15.70 0.27
CA ARG A 149 -7.19 -16.98 -0.25
C ARG A 149 -6.68 -18.16 0.58
N GLN A 150 -5.41 -18.16 0.97
CA GLN A 150 -4.84 -19.22 1.82
C GLN A 150 -5.52 -19.27 3.19
N LEU A 151 -5.74 -18.11 3.80
CA LEU A 151 -6.30 -18.02 5.14
C LEU A 151 -7.78 -18.40 5.15
N ARG A 152 -8.54 -17.98 4.14
CA ARG A 152 -9.93 -18.42 3.94
C ARG A 152 -10.04 -19.94 3.80
N LYS A 153 -9.08 -20.59 3.11
CA LYS A 153 -9.04 -22.07 3.04
C LYS A 153 -8.78 -22.70 4.40
N LYS A 154 -7.91 -22.10 5.22
CA LYS A 154 -7.64 -22.56 6.59
C LYS A 154 -8.85 -22.41 7.51
N GLU A 155 -9.55 -21.27 7.44
CA GLU A 155 -10.80 -21.06 8.19
C GLU A 155 -11.89 -22.08 7.80
N ARG A 156 -11.94 -22.48 6.53
CA ARG A 156 -12.87 -23.51 6.03
C ARG A 156 -12.47 -24.96 6.36
N GLY A 157 -11.33 -25.18 7.03
CA GLY A 157 -10.81 -26.52 7.34
C GLY A 157 -10.27 -27.27 6.12
N ASP A 158 -10.17 -26.62 4.97
CA ASP A 158 -9.89 -27.23 3.66
C ASP A 158 -8.38 -27.37 3.39
N THR A 159 -7.60 -27.58 4.45
CA THR A 159 -6.14 -27.67 4.35
C THR A 159 -5.77 -29.09 3.95
N PRO A 160 -5.22 -29.34 2.75
CA PRO A 160 -4.80 -30.68 2.39
C PRO A 160 -3.73 -31.14 3.40
N LYS A 161 -3.96 -32.30 4.04
CA LYS A 161 -2.97 -32.95 4.91
C LYS A 161 -1.65 -33.00 4.14
N ARG A 162 -0.67 -32.25 4.61
CA ARG A 162 0.67 -32.18 4.02
C ARG A 162 1.18 -33.63 3.91
N LYS A 163 1.32 -34.16 2.69
CA LYS A 163 2.04 -35.43 2.48
C LYS A 163 3.43 -35.18 3.05
N LYS A 164 3.74 -35.82 4.18
CA LYS A 164 5.11 -35.89 4.70
C LYS A 164 5.95 -36.45 3.55
N LYS A 165 6.88 -35.66 3.03
CA LYS A 165 7.96 -36.23 2.21
C LYS A 165 8.75 -37.10 3.17
N ALA A 166 8.56 -38.41 3.03
CA ALA A 166 9.44 -39.43 3.60
C ALA A 166 10.78 -39.39 2.86
#